data_AF-A0A7U9QUK7-F1
#
_entry.id   AF-A0A7U9QUK7-F1
#
_cell.length_a   1.000
_cell.length_b   1.000
_cell.length_c   1.000
_cell.angle_alpha   90.00
_cell.angle_beta   90.00
_cell.angle_gamma   90.00
#
_symmetry.space_group_name_H-M   'P 1'
#
loop_
_entity.id
_entity.type
_entity.pdbx_description
1 polymer ?
#
loop_
_entity_poly.entity_id
_entity_poly.type
_entity_poly.pdbx_seq_one_letter_code
_entity_poly.pdbx_strand_id
1 'polypeptide(L)'
;MKSICGIDCTNCELCSTCNGCAATEGQPFGAECLVAQCCKKGKTSLSELKEKLIVAFNTLQIPDMEEVTELNALKGSFANIEYTLPNGQTVKFWDDNRIYLGNQLHKKDSDRCYGIIADEKYLMVSEYSGYGTDAEIIVFKRWNKIEKSGIIERV
;
A
#
# COMPACT_ATOMS: atom_id res chain seq x y z
N MET A 1 -12.87 20.08 -1.96
CA MET A 1 -12.80 19.18 -3.13
C MET A 1 -13.66 17.95 -2.85
N LYS A 2 -14.53 17.51 -3.77
CA LYS A 2 -15.36 16.31 -3.54
C LYS A 2 -14.51 15.05 -3.73
N SER A 3 -14.39 14.22 -2.68
CA SER A 3 -13.67 12.96 -2.74
C SER A 3 -14.62 11.79 -3.07
N ILE A 4 -14.11 10.76 -3.73
CA ILE A 4 -14.85 9.52 -3.99
C ILE A 4 -14.98 8.68 -2.72
N CYS A 5 -13.93 8.68 -1.87
CA CYS A 5 -13.87 7.89 -0.65
C CYS A 5 -14.47 8.57 0.59
N GLY A 6 -14.97 9.80 0.46
CA GLY A 6 -15.58 10.55 1.57
C GLY A 6 -14.58 11.24 2.51
N ILE A 7 -13.27 11.09 2.30
CA ILE A 7 -12.26 11.83 3.07
C ILE A 7 -12.31 13.33 2.76
N ASP A 8 -12.04 14.16 3.76
CA ASP A 8 -11.87 15.58 3.55
C ASP A 8 -10.47 15.88 2.99
N CYS A 9 -10.39 16.18 1.69
CA CYS A 9 -9.14 16.53 1.04
C CYS A 9 -8.74 18.00 1.20
N THR A 10 -9.50 18.83 1.91
CA THR A 10 -9.26 20.29 1.96
C THR A 10 -8.00 20.68 2.73
N ASN A 11 -7.58 19.88 3.71
CA ASN A 11 -6.37 20.11 4.51
C ASN A 11 -5.18 19.25 4.05
N CYS A 12 -5.27 18.61 2.88
CA CYS A 12 -4.21 17.76 2.38
C CYS A 12 -3.07 18.62 1.80
N GLU A 13 -1.84 18.40 2.25
CA GLU A 13 -0.64 19.09 1.76
C GLU A 13 -0.38 18.88 0.26
N LEU A 14 -0.96 17.82 -0.31
CA LEU A 14 -0.86 17.49 -1.73
C LEU A 14 -1.90 18.21 -2.60
N CYS A 15 -2.76 19.07 -2.04
CA CYS A 15 -3.90 19.64 -2.75
C CYS A 15 -3.52 20.46 -4.00
N SER A 16 -2.33 21.06 -4.02
CA SER A 16 -1.82 21.85 -5.14
C SER A 16 -1.48 21.03 -6.39
N THR A 17 -1.18 19.74 -6.21
CA THR A 17 -0.83 18.80 -7.29
C THR A 17 -1.88 17.71 -7.50
N CYS A 18 -2.93 17.71 -6.69
CA CYS A 18 -4.05 16.79 -6.77
C CYS A 18 -5.14 17.36 -7.69
N ASN A 19 -5.33 16.73 -8.85
CA ASN A 19 -6.38 17.09 -9.80
C ASN A 19 -7.79 16.65 -9.35
N GLY A 20 -7.88 15.98 -8.19
CA GLY A 20 -9.13 15.54 -7.58
C GLY A 20 -9.67 14.24 -8.18
N CYS A 21 -9.91 13.25 -7.32
CA CYS A 21 -10.35 11.92 -7.75
C CYS A 21 -11.72 11.93 -8.45
N ALA A 22 -12.65 12.82 -8.08
CA ALA A 22 -13.93 12.92 -8.78
C ALA A 22 -13.79 13.44 -10.22
N ALA A 23 -12.88 14.40 -10.46
CA ALA A 23 -12.66 15.00 -11.78
C ALA A 23 -11.80 14.11 -12.71
N THR A 24 -10.99 13.24 -12.12
CA THR A 24 -10.02 12.36 -12.83
C THR A 24 -10.42 10.90 -12.83
N GLU A 25 -11.68 10.59 -12.52
CA GLU A 25 -12.19 9.22 -12.45
C GLU A 25 -11.35 8.30 -11.56
N GLY A 26 -10.88 8.81 -10.43
CA GLY A 26 -10.07 8.06 -9.47
C GLY A 26 -8.58 8.09 -9.76
N GLN A 27 -8.08 9.06 -10.54
CA GLN A 27 -6.66 9.21 -10.86
C GLN A 27 -6.11 10.60 -10.44
N PRO A 28 -6.17 10.96 -9.14
CA PRO A 28 -5.92 12.32 -8.67
C PRO A 28 -4.52 12.87 -9.01
N PHE A 29 -3.52 11.98 -9.18
CA PHE A 29 -2.13 12.34 -9.50
C PHE A 29 -1.69 11.81 -10.87
N GLY A 30 -2.64 11.51 -11.78
CA GLY A 30 -2.33 10.94 -13.09
C GLY A 30 -2.09 9.42 -13.08
N ALA A 31 -2.17 8.78 -11.93
CA ALA A 31 -2.21 7.34 -11.77
C ALA A 31 -3.34 6.94 -10.81
N GLU A 32 -3.68 5.66 -10.83
CA GLU A 32 -4.83 5.10 -10.13
C GLU A 32 -4.77 5.30 -8.61
N CYS A 33 -5.92 5.64 -8.02
CA CYS A 33 -6.12 5.57 -6.58
C CYS A 33 -6.89 4.30 -6.23
N LEU A 34 -6.20 3.32 -5.63
CA LEU A 34 -6.80 2.05 -5.18
C LEU A 34 -8.08 2.28 -4.36
N VAL A 35 -8.03 3.24 -3.44
CA VAL A 35 -9.16 3.58 -2.57
C VAL A 35 -10.37 4.06 -3.39
N ALA A 36 -10.13 4.92 -4.38
CA ALA A 36 -11.21 5.40 -5.26
C ALA A 36 -11.79 4.26 -6.10
N GLN A 37 -10.96 3.34 -6.59
CA GLN A 37 -11.44 2.18 -7.35
C GLN A 37 -12.28 1.23 -6.50
N CYS A 38 -11.88 0.97 -5.25
CA CYS A 38 -12.71 0.21 -4.31
C CYS A 38 -14.07 0.87 -4.10
N CYS A 39 -14.11 2.17 -3.81
CA CYS A 39 -15.36 2.89 -3.59
C CYS A 39 -16.28 2.91 -4.82
N LYS A 40 -15.72 2.87 -6.04
CA LYS A 40 -16.49 2.71 -7.27
C LYS A 40 -17.12 1.32 -7.42
N LYS A 41 -16.47 0.27 -6.92
CA LYS A 41 -16.97 -1.12 -6.96
C LYS A 41 -18.12 -1.36 -5.98
N GLY A 42 -18.12 -0.67 -4.84
CA GLY A 42 -19.17 -0.79 -3.85
C GLY A 42 -18.82 -0.13 -2.53
N LYS A 43 -19.85 0.10 -1.69
CA LYS A 43 -19.69 0.78 -0.40
C LYS A 43 -18.79 0.02 0.58
N THR A 44 -18.79 -1.32 0.55
CA THR A 44 -18.03 -2.18 1.46
C THR A 44 -16.70 -2.67 0.86
N SER A 45 -16.47 -2.47 -0.44
CA SER A 45 -15.32 -3.06 -1.14
C SER A 45 -13.96 -2.59 -0.59
N LEU A 46 -13.89 -1.38 -0.03
CA LEU A 46 -12.67 -0.87 0.61
C LEU A 46 -12.42 -1.52 1.97
N SER A 47 -13.45 -1.62 2.82
CA SER A 47 -13.31 -2.21 4.16
C SER A 47 -12.96 -3.69 4.06
N GLU A 48 -13.65 -4.43 3.18
CA GLU A 48 -13.36 -5.85 2.92
C GLU A 48 -11.92 -6.06 2.42
N LEU A 49 -11.40 -5.16 1.57
CA LEU A 49 -10.01 -5.22 1.11
C LEU A 49 -9.04 -4.96 2.26
N LYS A 50 -9.28 -3.92 3.07
CA LYS A 50 -8.43 -3.60 4.23
C LYS A 50 -8.39 -4.75 5.23
N GLU A 51 -9.53 -5.34 5.56
CA GLU A 51 -9.62 -6.49 6.47
C GLU A 51 -8.80 -7.68 5.96
N LYS A 52 -8.93 -8.01 4.67
CA LYS A 52 -8.14 -9.10 4.06
C LYS A 52 -6.64 -8.81 4.06
N LEU A 53 -6.24 -7.57 3.78
CA LEU A 53 -4.82 -7.17 3.80
C LEU A 53 -4.25 -7.20 5.22
N ILE A 54 -4.98 -6.70 6.21
CA ILE A 54 -4.60 -6.74 7.62
C ILE A 54 -4.34 -8.20 8.05
N VAL A 55 -5.28 -9.10 7.77
CA VAL A 55 -5.09 -10.54 8.03
C VAL A 55 -3.87 -11.08 7.28
N ALA A 56 -3.68 -10.69 6.02
CA ALA A 56 -2.57 -11.18 5.19
C ALA A 56 -1.19 -10.70 5.68
N PHE A 57 -1.09 -9.51 6.27
CA PHE A 57 0.12 -9.01 6.93
C PHE A 57 0.36 -9.70 8.27
N ASN A 58 -0.65 -9.77 9.15
CA ASN A 58 -0.51 -10.41 10.47
C ASN A 58 -0.17 -11.91 10.34
N THR A 59 -0.64 -12.59 9.30
CA THR A 59 -0.29 -13.99 8.99
C THR A 59 1.18 -14.19 8.62
N LEU A 60 1.93 -13.13 8.28
CA LEU A 60 3.38 -13.24 8.05
C LEU A 60 4.15 -13.57 9.33
N GLN A 61 3.58 -13.33 10.51
CA GLN A 61 4.16 -13.64 11.81
C GLN A 61 5.60 -13.12 11.99
N ILE A 62 5.82 -11.84 11.65
CA ILE A 62 7.11 -11.18 11.85
C ILE A 62 7.26 -10.89 13.37
N PRO A 63 8.17 -11.56 14.09
CA PRO A 63 8.08 -11.66 15.56
C PRO A 63 8.17 -10.35 16.36
N ASP A 64 8.84 -9.34 15.82
CA ASP A 64 9.12 -8.05 16.45
C ASP A 64 8.42 -6.88 15.76
N MET A 65 7.52 -7.16 14.81
CA MET A 65 6.67 -6.16 14.18
C MET A 65 5.37 -6.01 14.98
N GLU A 66 4.97 -4.76 15.23
CA GLU A 66 3.66 -4.45 15.82
C GLU A 66 2.50 -5.05 15.00
N GLU A 67 1.39 -5.39 15.67
CA GLU A 67 0.18 -5.87 15.01
C GLU A 67 -0.36 -4.84 14.03
N VAL A 68 -0.68 -5.28 12.81
CA VAL A 68 -1.37 -4.43 11.85
C VAL A 68 -2.83 -4.29 12.27
N THR A 69 -3.21 -3.11 12.74
CA THR A 69 -4.59 -2.79 13.14
C THR A 69 -5.31 -1.91 12.14
N GLU A 70 -4.55 -1.15 11.32
CA GLU A 70 -5.10 -0.23 10.34
C GLU A 70 -4.22 -0.08 9.10
N LEU A 71 -4.83 0.41 8.02
CA LEU A 71 -4.18 0.73 6.76
C LEU A 71 -4.63 2.10 6.26
N ASN A 72 -3.65 2.91 5.86
CA ASN A 72 -3.81 4.28 5.39
C ASN A 72 -3.69 4.37 3.87
N ALA A 73 -4.34 5.37 3.28
CA ALA A 73 -4.20 5.68 1.86
C ALA A 73 -2.90 6.47 1.65
N LEU A 74 -1.86 5.83 1.11
CA LEU A 74 -0.54 6.43 0.97
C LEU A 74 -0.25 6.78 -0.49
N LYS A 75 0.18 8.02 -0.76
CA LYS A 75 0.73 8.37 -2.07
C LYS A 75 2.07 7.66 -2.24
N GLY A 76 2.27 7.04 -3.41
CA GLY A 76 3.49 6.31 -3.74
C GLY A 76 4.76 7.09 -3.43
N SER A 77 4.81 8.39 -3.75
CA SER A 77 5.99 9.23 -3.49
C SER A 77 6.40 9.34 -2.01
N PHE A 78 5.54 8.98 -1.06
CA PHE A 78 5.86 8.94 0.37
C PHE A 78 6.31 7.57 0.86
N ALA A 79 6.00 6.50 0.12
CA ALA A 79 6.26 5.12 0.52
C ALA A 79 7.26 4.39 -0.41
N ASN A 80 7.51 4.92 -1.61
CA ASN A 80 8.35 4.34 -2.64
C ASN A 80 9.83 4.69 -2.41
N ILE A 81 10.38 4.12 -1.35
CA ILE A 81 11.77 4.27 -0.96
C ILE A 81 12.67 3.31 -1.76
N GLU A 82 13.99 3.56 -1.69
CA GLU A 82 14.98 2.78 -2.43
C GLU A 82 15.47 1.59 -1.61
N TYR A 83 15.67 0.46 -2.29
CA TYR A 83 16.18 -0.77 -1.70
C TYR A 83 17.44 -1.22 -2.43
N THR A 84 18.49 -1.54 -1.68
CA THR A 84 19.70 -2.17 -2.24
C THR A 84 19.55 -3.69 -2.19
N LEU A 85 19.51 -4.32 -3.36
CA LEU A 85 19.40 -5.76 -3.49
C LEU A 85 20.75 -6.45 -3.18
N PRO A 86 20.75 -7.77 -2.86
CA PRO A 86 21.98 -8.51 -2.56
C PRO A 86 23.03 -8.50 -3.68
N ASN A 87 22.63 -8.25 -4.93
CA ASN A 87 23.54 -8.11 -6.06
C ASN A 87 24.09 -6.68 -6.25
N GLY A 88 23.80 -5.77 -5.32
CA GLY A 88 24.23 -4.37 -5.33
C GLY A 88 23.37 -3.43 -6.19
N GLN A 89 22.32 -3.93 -6.86
CA GLN A 89 21.42 -3.06 -7.61
C GLN A 89 20.45 -2.33 -6.67
N THR A 90 20.25 -1.03 -6.91
CA THR A 90 19.23 -0.24 -6.23
C THR A 90 17.95 -0.22 -7.04
N VAL A 91 16.80 -0.45 -6.39
CA VAL A 91 15.49 -0.50 -7.04
C VAL A 91 14.41 0.22 -6.22
N LYS A 92 13.37 0.67 -6.94
CA LYS A 92 12.07 1.10 -6.39
C LYS A 92 10.97 0.21 -6.99
N PHE A 93 9.99 -0.18 -6.19
CA PHE A 93 8.97 -1.15 -6.61
C PHE A 93 7.65 -0.48 -7.00
N TRP A 94 7.36 0.69 -6.45
CA TRP A 94 6.06 1.32 -6.56
C TRP A 94 6.08 2.50 -7.55
N ASP A 95 4.90 2.88 -8.01
CA ASP A 95 4.66 4.12 -8.75
C ASP A 95 4.39 5.28 -7.79
N ASP A 96 5.17 6.36 -7.88
CA ASP A 96 5.08 7.56 -7.06
C ASP A 96 3.73 8.28 -7.11
N ASN A 97 2.98 8.09 -8.20
CA ASN A 97 1.71 8.76 -8.46
C ASN A 97 0.50 7.92 -8.07
N ARG A 98 0.67 6.61 -7.84
CA ARG A 98 -0.43 5.71 -7.43
C ARG A 98 -0.73 5.89 -5.93
N ILE A 99 -1.98 5.64 -5.52
CA ILE A 99 -2.35 5.55 -4.08
C ILE A 99 -2.45 4.09 -3.69
N TYR A 100 -1.75 3.73 -2.60
CA TYR A 100 -1.69 2.37 -2.03
C TYR A 100 -2.36 2.32 -0.66
N LEU A 101 -2.47 1.10 -0.12
CA LEU A 101 -2.80 0.88 1.29
C LEU A 101 -1.53 0.49 2.05
N GLY A 102 -1.23 1.17 3.14
CA GLY A 102 -0.03 0.89 3.92
C GLY A 102 -0.02 1.54 5.30
N ASN A 103 1.03 1.28 6.06
CA ASN A 103 1.25 1.86 7.38
C ASN A 103 2.73 1.81 7.76
N GLN A 104 3.14 2.61 8.75
CA GLN A 104 4.41 2.46 9.44
C GLN A 104 4.13 1.87 10.83
N LEU A 105 4.91 0.87 11.22
CA LEU A 105 4.74 0.10 12.44
C LEU A 105 6.04 0.08 13.23
N HIS A 106 5.92 0.05 14.56
CA HIS A 106 7.08 -0.01 15.42
C HIS A 106 7.75 -1.41 15.35
N LYS A 107 9.09 -1.42 15.37
CA LYS A 107 9.86 -2.63 15.64
C LYS A 107 10.20 -2.68 17.12
N LYS A 108 9.80 -3.75 17.80
CA LYS A 108 10.00 -3.91 19.24
C LYS A 108 11.49 -3.78 19.60
N ASP A 109 11.76 -3.02 20.66
CA ASP A 109 13.10 -2.81 21.24
C ASP A 109 14.12 -2.23 20.23
N SER A 110 13.66 -1.45 19.25
CA SER A 110 14.49 -0.86 18.18
C SER A 110 14.01 0.54 17.77
N ASP A 111 14.95 1.38 17.32
CA ASP A 111 14.65 2.68 16.69
C ASP A 111 14.28 2.54 15.20
N ARG A 112 14.38 1.32 14.65
CA ARG A 112 13.95 1.02 13.28
C ARG A 112 12.43 0.84 13.22
N CYS A 113 11.90 0.98 12.01
CA CYS A 113 10.47 0.85 11.74
C CYS A 113 10.22 -0.18 10.65
N TYR A 114 9.03 -0.77 10.68
CA TYR A 114 8.49 -1.53 9.57
C TYR A 114 7.58 -0.64 8.71
N GLY A 115 7.82 -0.60 7.41
CA GLY A 115 6.85 -0.07 6.44
C GLY A 115 6.12 -1.21 5.77
N ILE A 116 4.80 -1.12 5.75
CA ILE A 116 3.94 -2.04 5.02
C ILE A 116 3.22 -1.29 3.91
N ILE A 117 3.16 -1.89 2.73
CA ILE A 117 2.48 -1.32 1.56
C ILE A 117 1.93 -2.43 0.68
N ALA A 118 0.71 -2.23 0.18
CA ALA A 118 0.02 -3.19 -0.66
C ALA A 118 -0.86 -2.52 -1.71
N ASP A 119 -1.02 -3.24 -2.82
CA ASP A 119 -2.04 -2.99 -3.83
C ASP A 119 -2.98 -4.21 -3.94
N GLU A 120 -3.74 -4.31 -5.02
CA GLU A 120 -4.64 -5.43 -5.27
C GLU A 120 -3.91 -6.76 -5.53
N LYS A 121 -2.60 -6.79 -5.73
CA LYS A 121 -1.86 -7.97 -6.19
C LYS A 121 -0.72 -8.33 -5.24
N TYR A 122 0.03 -7.34 -4.80
CA TYR A 122 1.26 -7.46 -4.04
C TYR A 122 1.12 -6.82 -2.66
N LEU A 123 1.76 -7.44 -1.69
CA LEU A 123 2.06 -6.81 -0.41
C LEU A 123 3.57 -6.86 -0.18
N MET A 124 4.07 -5.85 0.52
CA MET A 124 5.47 -5.74 0.87
C MET A 124 5.60 -5.31 2.33
N VAL A 125 6.60 -5.88 2.99
CA VAL A 125 7.09 -5.45 4.30
C VAL A 125 8.56 -5.10 4.13
N SER A 126 8.93 -3.90 4.57
CA SER A 126 10.31 -3.46 4.65
C SER A 126 10.67 -3.03 6.06
N GLU A 127 11.93 -3.21 6.44
CA GLU A 127 12.50 -2.61 7.64
C GLU A 127 13.42 -1.46 7.23
N TYR A 128 13.36 -0.33 7.91
CA TYR A 128 14.23 0.81 7.64
C TYR A 128 14.47 1.67 8.87
N SER A 129 15.47 2.53 8.79
CA SER A 129 15.72 3.60 9.76
C SER A 129 15.10 4.91 9.29
N GLY A 130 14.60 5.72 10.22
CA GLY A 130 14.17 7.09 9.96
C GLY A 130 13.32 7.26 8.70
N TYR A 131 13.66 8.25 7.87
CA TYR A 131 12.98 8.61 6.62
C TYR A 131 13.16 7.59 5.48
N GLY A 132 13.04 6.29 5.75
CA GLY A 132 13.17 5.23 4.75
C GLY A 132 14.61 4.92 4.33
N THR A 133 15.59 5.23 5.18
CA THR A 133 17.01 4.97 4.92
C THR A 133 17.43 3.59 5.39
N ASP A 134 18.50 3.04 4.80
CA ASP A 134 19.01 1.71 5.14
C ASP A 134 17.90 0.63 5.09
N ALA A 135 17.14 0.68 3.99
CA ALA A 135 15.92 -0.08 3.82
C ALA A 135 16.19 -1.49 3.31
N GLU A 136 15.60 -2.46 4.00
CA GLU A 136 15.68 -3.89 3.68
C GLU A 136 14.30 -4.43 3.35
N ILE A 137 14.23 -5.30 2.35
CA ILE A 137 13.00 -5.99 1.98
C ILE A 137 12.89 -7.25 2.85
N ILE A 138 11.88 -7.29 3.71
CA ILE A 138 11.61 -8.45 4.57
C ILE A 138 10.68 -9.43 3.86
N VAL A 139 9.64 -8.90 3.20
CA VAL A 139 8.69 -9.70 2.41
C VAL A 139 8.30 -8.91 1.17
N PHE A 140 8.30 -9.56 0.01
CA PHE A 140 7.57 -9.09 -1.18
C PHE A 140 6.85 -10.29 -1.80
N LYS A 141 5.51 -10.28 -1.76
CA LYS A 141 4.72 -11.43 -2.23
C LYS A 141 3.46 -11.00 -2.96
N ARG A 142 2.99 -11.86 -3.87
CA ARG A 142 1.58 -11.83 -4.27
C ARG A 142 0.73 -12.32 -3.11
N TRP A 143 -0.28 -11.56 -2.72
CA TRP A 143 -1.05 -11.86 -1.52
C TRP A 143 -2.43 -12.46 -1.81
N ASN A 144 -2.98 -12.19 -2.98
CA ASN A 144 -4.17 -12.86 -3.48
C ASN A 144 -3.80 -13.83 -4.61
N LYS A 145 -4.47 -14.98 -4.63
CA LYS A 145 -4.52 -15.80 -5.83
C LYS A 145 -5.46 -15.10 -6.80
N ILE A 146 -4.99 -14.78 -8.00
CA ILE A 146 -5.89 -14.50 -9.11
C ILE A 146 -6.59 -15.83 -9.38
N GLU A 147 -7.81 -16.02 -8.86
CA GLU A 147 -8.68 -17.03 -9.44
C GLU A 147 -8.95 -16.57 -10.87
N LYS A 148 -8.20 -17.14 -11.81
CA LYS A 148 -8.60 -17.08 -13.21
C LYS A 148 -9.99 -17.72 -13.26
N SER A 149 -11.00 -16.90 -13.49
CA SER A 149 -12.31 -17.37 -13.93
C SER A 149 -12.10 -18.40 -15.04
N GLY A 150 -12.38 -19.67 -14.75
CA GLY A 150 -12.77 -20.65 -15.76
C GLY A 150 -11.70 -21.48 -16.47
N ILE A 151 -10.60 -21.91 -15.85
CA ILE A 151 -9.88 -23.10 -16.36
C ILE A 151 -9.66 -24.11 -15.23
N ILE A 152 -10.49 -25.15 -15.26
CA ILE A 152 -10.25 -26.42 -14.59
C ILE A 152 -9.11 -27.09 -15.35
N GLU A 153 -7.88 -27.05 -14.84
CA GLU A 153 -6.89 -28.06 -15.23
C GLU A 153 -6.94 -29.18 -14.19
N ARG A 154 -7.83 -30.12 -14.45
CA ARG A 154 -7.66 -31.52 -14.07
C ARG A 154 -6.69 -32.13 -15.09
N VAL A 155 -5.48 -32.47 -14.68
CA VAL A 155 -4.85 -33.80 -14.84
C VAL A 155 -3.84 -33.96 -13.71
#